data_AF-A0A645DNX4-F1
#
_entry.id   AF-A0A645DNX4-F1
#
_cell.length_a   1.000
_cell.length_b   1.000
_cell.length_c   1.000
_cell.angle_alpha   90.00
_cell.angle_beta   90.00
_cell.angle_gamma   90.00
#
_symmetry.space_group_name_H-M   'P 1'
#
loop_
_entity.id
_entity.type
_entity.pdbx_description
1 polymer ?
#
loop_
_entity_poly.entity_id
_entity_poly.type
_entity_poly.pdbx_seq_one_letter_code
_entity_poly.pdbx_strand_id
1 'polypeptide(L)'
;MRKRTRLGLANLLTIFLLLVNIMSPLNPIYAEDLTGTDKTSVLTDFSAVIKQNGAVINEGDTFISTDPISIEISFSVPVSGDYPTPANPVNKGDTASFQLSDAFNLISGSTIALNMGSINVAHVTFATDPITKMVTANVVFDGADEVFDGTSDTVTCQFSANFEYDATAAPVTGGDYLVTILEKTFTVTVPPQEIIYDVTKFSKINIKYIF
;
A
#
# COMPACT_ATOMS: atom_id res chain seq x y z
N MET A 1 52.20 47.75 -15.27
CA MET A 1 51.02 47.37 -16.08
C MET A 1 50.67 45.90 -15.82
N ARG A 2 49.40 45.66 -15.47
CA ARG A 2 48.86 44.43 -14.86
C ARG A 2 48.59 43.34 -15.91
N LYS A 3 49.17 42.15 -15.78
CA LYS A 3 48.77 40.95 -16.54
C LYS A 3 47.41 40.46 -16.03
N ARG A 4 46.37 40.52 -16.87
CA ARG A 4 45.06 39.92 -16.59
C ARG A 4 45.09 38.47 -17.09
N THR A 5 45.08 37.52 -16.17
CA THR A 5 44.89 36.10 -16.44
C THR A 5 43.46 35.87 -16.94
N ARG A 6 43.32 35.29 -18.14
CA ARG A 6 42.04 34.86 -18.69
C ARG A 6 41.56 33.64 -17.90
N LEU A 7 40.63 33.85 -16.98
CA LEU A 7 39.95 32.77 -16.27
C LEU A 7 39.05 32.04 -17.29
N GLY A 8 39.24 30.74 -17.43
CA GLY A 8 38.74 29.93 -18.54
C GLY A 8 37.21 29.86 -18.62
N LEU A 9 36.69 30.09 -19.83
CA LEU A 9 35.30 29.78 -20.21
C LEU A 9 35.00 28.27 -20.24
N ALA A 10 35.94 27.41 -19.86
CA ALA A 10 35.81 25.96 -19.97
C ALA A 10 35.06 25.29 -18.80
N ASN A 11 34.60 26.03 -17.79
CA ASN A 11 34.01 25.45 -16.57
C ASN A 11 32.49 25.67 -16.40
N LEU A 12 31.80 26.28 -17.37
CA LEU A 12 30.33 26.39 -17.31
C LEU A 12 29.61 25.25 -18.02
N LEU A 13 30.24 24.61 -19.01
CA LEU A 13 29.61 23.57 -19.83
C LEU A 13 29.52 22.22 -19.12
N THR A 14 30.49 21.91 -18.24
CA THR A 14 30.55 20.65 -17.50
C THR A 14 29.52 20.57 -16.37
N ILE A 15 29.16 21.71 -15.77
CA ILE A 15 28.09 21.77 -14.75
C ILE A 15 26.71 21.62 -15.42
N PHE A 16 26.54 22.13 -16.65
CA PHE A 16 25.29 22.00 -17.40
C PHE A 16 25.03 20.55 -17.85
N LEU A 17 26.06 19.78 -18.23
CA LEU A 17 25.92 18.37 -18.62
C LEU A 17 25.67 17.42 -17.44
N LEU A 18 26.01 17.80 -16.20
CA LEU A 18 25.70 16.98 -15.02
C LEU A 18 24.24 17.14 -14.56
N LEU A 19 23.60 18.28 -14.86
CA LEU A 19 22.20 18.56 -14.47
C LEU A 19 21.16 17.96 -15.44
N VAL A 20 21.55 17.51 -16.63
CA VAL A 20 20.60 16.94 -17.61
C VAL A 20 20.33 15.44 -17.37
N ASN A 21 21.17 14.74 -16.60
CA ASN A 21 20.98 13.31 -16.28
C ASN A 21 20.00 13.02 -15.14
N ILE A 22 19.44 14.04 -14.48
CA ILE A 22 18.39 13.87 -13.45
C ILE A 22 16.98 14.07 -14.02
N MET A 23 16.86 14.36 -15.32
CA MET A 23 15.58 14.43 -16.03
C MET A 23 15.38 13.21 -16.92
N SER A 24 15.62 12.01 -16.38
CA SER A 24 14.97 10.82 -16.91
C SER A 24 13.47 11.13 -16.96
N PRO A 25 12.77 11.00 -18.10
CA PRO A 25 11.33 10.98 -18.04
C PRO A 25 10.98 9.80 -17.12
N LEU A 26 10.40 10.10 -15.97
CA LEU A 26 9.42 9.19 -15.39
C LEU A 26 8.52 8.86 -16.58
N ASN A 27 8.58 7.64 -17.10
CA ASN A 27 7.54 7.19 -18.00
C ASN A 27 6.28 7.29 -17.14
N PRO A 28 5.36 8.25 -17.37
CA PRO A 28 4.05 8.08 -16.79
C PRO A 28 3.59 6.75 -17.36
N ILE A 29 3.45 5.75 -16.50
CA ILE A 29 2.49 4.69 -16.77
C ILE A 29 1.22 5.48 -17.07
N TYR A 30 0.80 5.47 -18.33
CA TYR A 30 -0.44 6.09 -18.71
C TYR A 30 -1.51 5.39 -17.88
N ALA A 31 -1.92 6.02 -16.78
CA ALA A 31 -3.26 5.81 -16.29
C ALA A 31 -4.13 6.13 -17.50
N GLU A 32 -4.80 5.10 -18.01
CA GLU A 32 -5.92 5.26 -18.93
C GLU A 32 -6.78 6.39 -18.37
N ASP A 33 -7.21 7.32 -19.22
CA ASP A 33 -8.01 8.47 -18.80
C ASP A 33 -9.28 7.93 -18.11
N LEU A 34 -9.24 7.78 -16.79
CA LEU A 34 -10.32 7.27 -15.96
C LEU A 34 -11.39 8.37 -15.94
N THR A 35 -12.18 8.41 -17.00
CA THR A 35 -13.31 9.35 -17.17
C THR A 35 -14.51 8.99 -16.30
N GLY A 36 -14.48 7.84 -15.62
CA GLY A 36 -15.54 7.41 -14.73
C GLY A 36 -15.56 8.17 -13.41
N THR A 37 -16.67 8.01 -12.71
CA THR A 37 -16.96 8.69 -11.46
C THR A 37 -16.69 7.79 -10.26
N ASP A 38 -16.33 8.38 -9.12
CA ASP A 38 -16.20 7.63 -7.87
C ASP A 38 -17.59 7.17 -7.39
N LYS A 39 -17.74 5.86 -7.27
CA LYS A 39 -18.95 5.13 -6.87
C LYS A 39 -18.81 4.44 -5.53
N THR A 40 -17.77 4.73 -4.76
CA THR A 40 -17.53 4.12 -3.43
C THR A 40 -18.79 4.16 -2.55
N SER A 41 -19.49 5.29 -2.53
CA SER A 41 -20.65 5.51 -1.66
C SER A 41 -21.92 4.75 -2.06
N VAL A 42 -21.99 4.21 -3.28
CA VAL A 42 -23.16 3.44 -3.75
C VAL A 42 -22.95 1.93 -3.62
N LEU A 43 -21.74 1.46 -3.30
CA LEU A 43 -21.50 0.05 -3.07
C LEU A 43 -22.26 -0.44 -1.84
N THR A 44 -22.75 -1.68 -1.90
CA THR A 44 -23.56 -2.27 -0.82
C THR A 44 -22.91 -3.52 -0.27
N ASP A 45 -23.45 -4.03 0.84
CA ASP A 45 -23.01 -5.28 1.49
C ASP A 45 -21.51 -5.34 1.75
N PHE A 46 -20.92 -4.17 2.06
CA PHE A 46 -19.50 -4.07 2.36
C PHE A 46 -19.18 -4.91 3.60
N SER A 47 -18.19 -5.78 3.47
CA SER A 47 -17.66 -6.60 4.56
C SER A 47 -16.15 -6.63 4.47
N ALA A 48 -15.53 -6.58 5.65
CA ALA A 48 -14.10 -6.66 5.82
C ALA A 48 -13.76 -7.63 6.94
N VAL A 49 -12.92 -8.62 6.61
CA VAL A 49 -12.44 -9.64 7.54
C VAL A 49 -10.93 -9.55 7.62
N ILE A 50 -10.41 -9.36 8.82
CA ILE A 50 -8.97 -9.35 9.10
C ILE A 50 -8.60 -10.73 9.62
N LYS A 51 -7.52 -11.31 9.11
CA LYS A 51 -7.00 -12.60 9.56
C LYS A 51 -5.51 -12.53 9.84
N GLN A 52 -5.04 -13.27 10.84
CA GLN A 52 -3.63 -13.57 11.05
C GLN A 52 -3.50 -15.08 11.24
N ASN A 53 -2.52 -15.69 10.56
CA ASN A 53 -2.31 -17.14 10.60
C ASN A 53 -3.59 -17.97 10.29
N GLY A 54 -4.46 -17.44 9.42
CA GLY A 54 -5.73 -18.06 9.02
C GLY A 54 -6.89 -17.90 10.02
N ALA A 55 -6.66 -17.35 11.20
CA ALA A 55 -7.69 -17.07 12.20
C ALA A 55 -8.22 -15.64 12.05
N VAL A 56 -9.54 -15.45 12.22
CA VAL A 56 -10.18 -14.13 12.18
C VAL A 56 -9.79 -13.33 13.42
N ILE A 57 -9.42 -12.07 13.22
CA ILE A 57 -9.19 -11.06 14.25
C ILE A 57 -10.44 -10.17 14.30
N ASN A 58 -11.12 -10.14 15.43
CA ASN A 58 -12.27 -9.26 15.65
C ASN A 58 -11.82 -7.91 16.20
N GLU A 59 -12.71 -6.92 16.12
CA GLU A 59 -12.46 -5.61 16.71
C GLU A 59 -12.19 -5.74 18.21
N GLY A 60 -11.15 -5.04 18.69
CA GLY A 60 -10.68 -5.15 20.07
C GLY A 60 -9.79 -6.36 20.38
N ASP A 61 -9.65 -7.32 19.45
CA ASP A 61 -8.70 -8.42 19.62
C ASP A 61 -7.24 -7.91 19.52
N THR A 62 -6.34 -8.76 20.02
CA THR A 62 -4.89 -8.52 19.98
C THR A 62 -4.22 -9.49 19.02
N PHE A 63 -3.25 -9.00 18.25
CA PHE A 63 -2.44 -9.80 17.33
C PHE A 63 -0.97 -9.39 17.38
N ILE A 64 -0.07 -10.23 16.88
CA ILE A 64 1.38 -9.99 17.01
C ILE A 64 1.94 -9.27 15.78
N SER A 65 2.83 -8.30 15.98
CA SER A 65 3.35 -7.45 14.91
C SER A 65 4.30 -8.17 13.94
N THR A 66 4.84 -9.33 14.33
CA THR A 66 5.82 -10.09 13.54
C THR A 66 5.20 -10.94 12.45
N ASP A 67 3.90 -11.20 12.55
CA ASP A 67 3.18 -12.07 11.64
C ASP A 67 2.31 -11.20 10.70
N PRO A 68 2.30 -11.50 9.39
CA PRO A 68 1.51 -10.72 8.45
C PRO A 68 0.01 -10.92 8.70
N ILE A 69 -0.76 -9.89 8.38
CA ILE A 69 -2.22 -9.95 8.37
C ILE A 69 -2.73 -10.03 6.93
N SER A 70 -3.86 -10.71 6.74
CA SER A 70 -4.64 -10.70 5.50
C SER A 70 -5.90 -9.89 5.73
N ILE A 71 -6.17 -8.91 4.87
CA ILE A 71 -7.43 -8.18 4.84
C ILE A 71 -8.23 -8.69 3.64
N GLU A 72 -9.38 -9.29 3.91
CA GLU A 72 -10.34 -9.74 2.91
C GLU A 72 -11.51 -8.75 2.86
N ILE A 73 -11.73 -8.15 1.69
CA ILE A 73 -12.82 -7.20 1.45
C ILE A 73 -13.79 -7.83 0.45
N SER A 74 -15.08 -7.73 0.72
CA SER A 74 -16.14 -8.05 -0.22
C SER A 74 -17.21 -6.97 -0.24
N PHE A 75 -17.83 -6.76 -1.39
CA PHE A 75 -18.92 -5.80 -1.57
C PHE A 75 -19.76 -6.18 -2.78
N SER A 76 -21.01 -5.75 -2.78
CA SER A 76 -21.91 -5.81 -3.92
C SER A 76 -21.79 -4.54 -4.76
N VAL A 77 -21.96 -4.69 -6.07
CA VAL A 77 -21.86 -3.63 -7.08
C VAL A 77 -23.23 -3.45 -7.72
N PRO A 78 -23.97 -2.38 -7.39
CA PRO A 78 -25.26 -2.13 -8.02
C PRO A 78 -25.09 -1.81 -9.49
N VAL A 79 -25.67 -2.63 -10.37
CA VAL A 79 -25.57 -2.50 -11.83
C VAL A 79 -26.94 -2.29 -12.48
N SER A 80 -26.96 -1.89 -13.74
CA SER A 80 -28.19 -1.59 -14.48
C SER A 80 -29.12 -2.81 -14.64
N GLY A 81 -28.59 -4.04 -14.56
CA GLY A 81 -29.37 -5.28 -14.65
C GLY A 81 -30.10 -5.68 -13.37
N ASP A 82 -29.81 -5.05 -12.23
CA ASP A 82 -30.46 -5.37 -10.95
C ASP A 82 -31.97 -5.04 -10.93
N TYR A 83 -32.73 -5.75 -10.10
CA TYR A 83 -34.16 -5.50 -9.87
C TYR A 83 -34.50 -5.27 -8.37
N PRO A 84 -35.09 -4.12 -8.00
CA PRO A 84 -35.37 -2.97 -8.87
C PRO A 84 -34.07 -2.30 -9.35
N THR A 85 -34.11 -1.70 -10.55
CA THR A 85 -32.94 -1.02 -11.10
C THR A 85 -32.45 0.09 -10.16
N PRO A 86 -31.17 0.08 -9.76
CA PRO A 86 -30.59 1.10 -8.91
C PRO A 86 -30.73 2.49 -9.53
N ALA A 87 -30.96 3.51 -8.70
CA ALA A 87 -31.05 4.90 -9.18
C ALA A 87 -29.70 5.39 -9.75
N ASN A 88 -28.60 4.94 -9.17
CA ASN A 88 -27.24 5.32 -9.53
C ASN A 88 -26.38 4.07 -9.74
N PRO A 89 -26.60 3.31 -10.83
CA PRO A 89 -25.80 2.12 -11.08
C PRO A 89 -24.32 2.50 -11.31
N VAL A 90 -23.45 1.53 -11.06
CA VAL A 90 -22.04 1.55 -11.44
C VAL A 90 -21.94 1.23 -12.92
N ASN A 91 -21.18 2.02 -13.65
CA ASN A 91 -20.92 1.85 -15.08
C ASN A 91 -19.46 1.50 -15.31
N LYS A 92 -19.18 0.94 -16.49
CA LYS A 92 -17.81 0.66 -16.89
C LYS A 92 -16.96 1.92 -16.88
N GLY A 93 -15.78 1.83 -16.27
CA GLY A 93 -14.82 2.92 -16.08
C GLY A 93 -15.01 3.71 -14.78
N ASP A 94 -16.14 3.55 -14.07
CA ASP A 94 -16.31 4.12 -12.72
C ASP A 94 -15.23 3.55 -11.76
N THR A 95 -15.03 4.21 -10.62
CA THR A 95 -14.01 3.84 -9.63
C THR A 95 -14.59 3.68 -8.24
N ALA A 96 -13.85 3.05 -7.34
CA ALA A 96 -14.10 3.08 -5.90
C ALA A 96 -12.78 3.04 -5.12
N SER A 97 -12.76 3.57 -3.90
CA SER A 97 -11.56 3.69 -3.07
C SER A 97 -11.84 3.32 -1.62
N PHE A 98 -10.98 2.49 -1.03
CA PHE A 98 -11.07 2.10 0.38
C PHE A 98 -9.76 2.39 1.11
N GLN A 99 -9.81 3.23 2.15
CA GLN A 99 -8.66 3.47 3.02
C GLN A 99 -8.50 2.30 3.98
N LEU A 100 -7.36 1.60 3.90
CA LEU A 100 -7.11 0.38 4.66
C LEU A 100 -6.48 0.68 6.01
N SER A 101 -5.25 1.19 6.03
CA SER A 101 -4.52 1.52 7.26
C SER A 101 -3.27 2.34 6.94
N ASP A 102 -2.79 3.11 7.91
CA ASP A 102 -1.49 3.80 7.91
C ASP A 102 -0.41 3.07 8.73
N ALA A 103 -0.79 2.00 9.45
CA ALA A 103 0.10 1.26 10.34
C ALA A 103 0.80 0.05 9.68
N PHE A 104 0.49 -0.23 8.40
CA PHE A 104 0.93 -1.44 7.71
C PHE A 104 1.50 -1.14 6.33
N ASN A 105 2.50 -1.92 5.93
CA ASN A 105 3.05 -1.96 4.59
C ASN A 105 2.45 -3.12 3.81
N LEU A 106 2.19 -2.90 2.52
CA LEU A 106 1.74 -3.96 1.62
C LEU A 106 2.92 -4.87 1.26
N ILE A 107 2.81 -6.18 1.55
CA ILE A 107 3.90 -7.15 1.32
C ILE A 107 4.13 -7.39 -0.17
N SER A 108 3.04 -7.36 -0.96
CA SER A 108 3.11 -7.38 -2.41
C SER A 108 1.76 -6.96 -2.99
N GLY A 109 1.76 -6.00 -3.92
CA GLY A 109 0.57 -5.53 -4.63
C GLY A 109 0.82 -5.55 -6.13
N SER A 110 0.19 -6.48 -6.82
CA SER A 110 -0.08 -6.36 -8.25
C SER A 110 -1.52 -5.91 -8.43
N THR A 111 -1.92 -5.63 -9.66
CA THR A 111 -3.32 -5.51 -10.02
C THR A 111 -4.02 -6.85 -9.78
N ILE A 112 -5.05 -6.87 -8.93
CA ILE A 112 -5.86 -8.07 -8.67
C ILE A 112 -7.16 -7.95 -9.45
N ALA A 113 -7.46 -8.95 -10.28
CA ALA A 113 -8.75 -9.05 -10.97
C ALA A 113 -9.86 -9.46 -9.98
N LEU A 114 -10.95 -8.71 -9.96
CA LEU A 114 -12.16 -9.00 -9.20
C LEU A 114 -13.12 -9.76 -10.11
N ASN A 115 -13.33 -11.04 -9.84
CA ASN A 115 -14.14 -11.90 -10.70
C ASN A 115 -15.41 -12.37 -9.98
N MET A 116 -16.53 -12.35 -10.70
CA MET A 116 -17.76 -13.04 -10.34
C MET A 116 -17.86 -14.34 -11.14
N GLY A 117 -17.48 -15.45 -10.52
CA GLY A 117 -17.30 -16.71 -11.24
C GLY A 117 -16.18 -16.59 -12.27
N SER A 118 -16.51 -16.75 -13.56
CA SER A 118 -15.56 -16.58 -14.68
C SER A 118 -15.58 -15.17 -15.28
N ILE A 119 -16.47 -14.29 -14.83
CA ILE A 119 -16.66 -12.95 -15.39
C ILE A 119 -15.77 -11.98 -14.62
N ASN A 120 -14.91 -11.26 -15.33
CA ASN A 120 -14.14 -10.17 -14.72
C ASN A 120 -15.03 -8.94 -14.57
N VAL A 121 -15.09 -8.36 -13.37
CA VAL A 121 -15.91 -7.21 -13.03
C VAL A 121 -15.08 -5.93 -12.94
N ALA A 122 -13.89 -6.04 -12.36
CA ALA A 122 -13.06 -4.89 -12.03
C ALA A 122 -11.61 -5.32 -11.78
N HIS A 123 -10.74 -4.33 -11.63
CA HIS A 123 -9.38 -4.51 -11.13
C HIS A 123 -9.14 -3.65 -9.90
N VAL A 124 -8.48 -4.20 -8.88
CA VAL A 124 -8.02 -3.45 -7.72
C VAL A 124 -6.50 -3.28 -7.75
N THR A 125 -6.07 -2.07 -7.43
CA THR A 125 -4.66 -1.70 -7.22
C THR A 125 -4.50 -1.08 -5.84
N PHE A 126 -3.28 -1.06 -5.33
CA PHE A 126 -2.98 -0.49 -4.02
C PHE A 126 -2.00 0.66 -4.17
N ALA A 127 -2.25 1.74 -3.45
CA ALA A 127 -1.36 2.89 -3.38
C ALA A 127 -1.09 3.24 -1.92
N THR A 128 0.17 3.56 -1.61
CA THR A 128 0.57 4.07 -0.29
C THR A 128 0.91 5.54 -0.42
N ASP A 129 0.25 6.38 0.37
CA ASP A 129 0.60 7.79 0.47
C ASP A 129 2.00 7.92 1.14
N PRO A 130 2.98 8.55 0.50
CA PRO A 130 4.35 8.60 1.03
C PRO A 130 4.47 9.43 2.32
N ILE A 131 3.54 10.36 2.56
CA ILE A 131 3.50 11.28 3.69
C ILE A 131 2.69 10.69 4.84
N THR A 132 1.42 10.35 4.59
CA THR A 132 0.50 9.86 5.63
C THR A 132 0.66 8.38 5.92
N LYS A 133 1.36 7.64 5.05
CA LYS A 133 1.49 6.17 5.09
C LYS A 133 0.18 5.42 4.87
N MET A 134 -0.93 6.12 4.65
CA MET A 134 -2.22 5.50 4.38
C MET A 134 -2.15 4.65 3.12
N VAL A 135 -2.50 3.37 3.27
CA VAL A 135 -2.67 2.44 2.15
C VAL A 135 -4.12 2.50 1.69
N THR A 136 -4.34 2.74 0.40
CA THR A 136 -5.66 2.79 -0.23
C THR A 136 -5.77 1.69 -1.28
N ALA A 137 -6.85 0.93 -1.24
CA ALA A 137 -7.27 0.05 -2.32
C ALA A 137 -8.14 0.83 -3.32
N ASN A 138 -7.69 0.93 -4.57
CA ASN A 138 -8.40 1.60 -5.65
C ASN A 138 -8.94 0.57 -6.63
N VAL A 139 -10.26 0.55 -6.80
CA VAL A 139 -10.99 -0.32 -7.71
C VAL A 139 -11.35 0.48 -8.97
N VAL A 140 -11.12 -0.11 -10.13
CA VAL A 140 -11.58 0.38 -11.43
C VAL A 140 -12.55 -0.65 -11.99
N PHE A 141 -13.77 -0.23 -12.30
CA PHE A 141 -14.81 -1.09 -12.87
C PHE A 141 -14.64 -1.22 -14.38
N ASP A 142 -13.57 -1.88 -14.83
CA ASP A 142 -13.16 -2.02 -16.24
C ASP A 142 -13.42 -3.40 -16.84
N GLY A 143 -14.18 -4.25 -16.14
CA GLY A 143 -14.44 -5.63 -16.52
C GLY A 143 -15.26 -5.84 -17.80
N ALA A 144 -15.83 -7.04 -17.92
CA ALA A 144 -16.60 -7.45 -19.10
C ALA A 144 -17.83 -6.55 -19.32
N ASP A 145 -18.16 -6.27 -20.59
CA ASP A 145 -19.27 -5.37 -20.93
C ASP A 145 -20.62 -5.90 -20.43
N GLU A 146 -20.79 -7.22 -20.35
CA GLU A 146 -21.99 -7.90 -19.85
C GLU A 146 -22.31 -7.59 -18.37
N VAL A 147 -21.34 -7.09 -17.61
CA VAL A 147 -21.54 -6.63 -16.23
C VAL A 147 -22.29 -5.29 -16.21
N PHE A 148 -22.10 -4.45 -17.22
CA PHE A 148 -22.53 -3.05 -17.22
C PHE A 148 -23.61 -2.73 -18.27
N ASP A 149 -23.86 -3.63 -19.23
CA ASP A 149 -24.85 -3.45 -20.31
C ASP A 149 -26.29 -3.82 -19.93
N GLY A 150 -26.51 -4.28 -18.69
CA GLY A 150 -27.80 -4.70 -18.15
C GLY A 150 -28.07 -6.20 -18.25
N THR A 151 -27.12 -7.00 -18.74
CA THR A 151 -27.23 -8.47 -18.80
C THR A 151 -27.03 -9.13 -17.44
N SER A 152 -26.04 -8.67 -16.68
CA SER A 152 -25.75 -9.21 -15.34
C SER A 152 -26.52 -8.49 -14.24
N ASP A 153 -26.89 -9.23 -13.21
CA ASP A 153 -27.45 -8.74 -11.96
C ASP A 153 -26.70 -9.36 -10.77
N THR A 154 -26.95 -8.83 -9.57
CA THR A 154 -26.43 -9.35 -8.29
C THR A 154 -24.90 -9.45 -8.28
N VAL A 155 -24.23 -8.44 -8.84
CA VAL A 155 -22.78 -8.45 -9.03
C VAL A 155 -22.07 -8.30 -7.69
N THR A 156 -21.16 -9.22 -7.39
CA THR A 156 -20.36 -9.19 -6.15
C THR A 156 -18.87 -9.27 -6.45
N CYS A 157 -18.08 -8.53 -5.69
CA CYS A 157 -16.63 -8.50 -5.76
C CYS A 157 -16.01 -8.93 -4.44
N GLN A 158 -14.86 -9.60 -4.52
CA GLN A 158 -14.03 -9.94 -3.37
C GLN A 158 -12.55 -9.85 -3.74
N PHE A 159 -11.74 -9.35 -2.82
CA PHE A 159 -10.28 -9.47 -2.89
C PHE A 159 -9.66 -9.65 -1.52
N SER A 160 -8.41 -10.11 -1.52
CA SER A 160 -7.58 -10.24 -0.33
C SER A 160 -6.19 -9.68 -0.58
N ALA A 161 -5.62 -8.99 0.39
CA ALA A 161 -4.24 -8.53 0.35
C ALA A 161 -3.54 -8.78 1.69
N ASN A 162 -2.24 -9.05 1.62
CA ASN A 162 -1.40 -9.32 2.78
C ASN A 162 -0.55 -8.11 3.14
N PHE A 163 -0.49 -7.82 4.43
CA PHE A 163 0.16 -6.64 4.99
C PHE A 163 1.07 -7.03 6.15
N GLU A 164 2.20 -6.33 6.27
CA GLU A 164 3.13 -6.42 7.39
C GLU A 164 3.08 -5.15 8.22
N TYR A 165 3.29 -5.27 9.52
CA TYR A 165 3.28 -4.11 10.42
C TYR A 165 4.47 -3.18 10.11
N ASP A 166 4.22 -1.87 10.02
CA ASP A 166 5.30 -0.88 9.87
C ASP A 166 6.03 -0.67 11.20
N ALA A 167 7.13 -1.39 11.38
CA ALA A 167 7.95 -1.31 12.58
C ALA A 167 8.90 -0.09 12.62
N THR A 168 8.87 0.83 11.63
CA THR A 168 9.83 1.94 11.52
C THR A 168 9.86 2.85 12.76
N ALA A 169 8.71 3.01 13.43
CA ALA A 169 8.56 3.81 14.64
C ALA A 169 8.40 2.97 15.93
N ALA A 170 8.57 1.65 15.85
CA ALA A 170 8.30 0.74 16.96
C ALA A 170 9.38 0.84 18.06
N PRO A 171 9.01 0.95 19.35
CA PRO A 171 9.97 0.97 20.45
C PRO A 171 10.73 -0.35 20.60
N VAL A 172 12.02 -0.27 20.91
CA VAL A 172 12.89 -1.46 21.13
C VAL A 172 12.45 -2.30 22.34
N THR A 173 11.73 -1.70 23.29
CA THR A 173 11.18 -2.38 24.46
C THR A 173 9.97 -3.25 24.16
N GLY A 174 9.40 -3.15 22.95
CA GLY A 174 8.08 -3.70 22.64
C GLY A 174 6.96 -2.98 23.39
N GLY A 175 5.75 -3.51 23.24
CA GLY A 175 4.54 -3.00 23.87
C GLY A 175 3.27 -3.30 23.06
N ASP A 176 2.13 -2.85 23.58
CA ASP A 176 0.84 -2.91 22.90
C ASP A 176 0.47 -1.53 22.35
N TYR A 177 0.03 -1.50 21.09
CA TYR A 177 -0.31 -0.26 20.39
C TYR A 177 -1.67 -0.39 19.72
N LEU A 178 -2.43 0.70 19.71
CA LEU A 178 -3.68 0.76 18.97
C LEU A 178 -3.40 1.07 17.51
N VAL A 179 -4.04 0.33 16.61
CA VAL A 179 -3.99 0.55 15.17
C VAL A 179 -5.39 0.55 14.58
N THR A 180 -5.59 1.32 13.52
CA THR A 180 -6.86 1.40 12.81
C THR A 180 -6.76 0.69 11.47
N ILE A 181 -7.70 -0.22 11.19
CA ILE A 181 -7.85 -0.91 9.91
C ILE A 181 -9.30 -0.78 9.47
N LEU A 182 -9.57 -0.19 8.29
CA LEU A 182 -10.91 0.01 7.74
C LEU A 182 -11.89 0.58 8.80
N GLU A 183 -11.45 1.64 9.48
CA GLU A 183 -12.14 2.35 10.57
C GLU A 183 -12.30 1.58 11.89
N LYS A 184 -11.93 0.30 11.96
CA LYS A 184 -11.96 -0.51 13.19
C LYS A 184 -10.65 -0.41 13.95
N THR A 185 -10.73 -0.43 15.28
CA THR A 185 -9.56 -0.32 16.15
C THR A 185 -9.15 -1.69 16.70
N PHE A 186 -7.85 -1.98 16.67
CA PHE A 186 -7.26 -3.23 17.17
C PHE A 186 -6.02 -2.95 18.03
N THR A 187 -5.60 -3.95 18.78
CA THR A 187 -4.34 -3.91 19.53
C THR A 187 -3.29 -4.75 18.82
N VAL A 188 -2.13 -4.16 18.52
CA VAL A 188 -0.95 -4.89 18.01
C VAL A 188 0.10 -5.00 19.10
N THR A 189 0.54 -6.23 19.38
CA THR A 189 1.64 -6.51 20.31
C THR A 189 2.95 -6.56 19.54
N VAL A 190 3.87 -5.65 19.87
CA VAL A 190 5.23 -5.63 19.36
C VAL A 190 6.14 -6.31 20.40
N PRO A 191 6.84 -7.40 20.05
CA PRO A 191 7.78 -8.03 20.97
C PRO A 191 9.02 -7.15 21.20
N PRO A 192 9.65 -7.21 22.39
CA PRO A 192 10.92 -6.54 22.64
C PRO A 192 12.01 -7.07 21.69
N GLN A 193 12.88 -6.18 21.23
CA GLN A 193 14.05 -6.57 20.43
C GLN A 193 15.14 -7.18 21.32
N GLU A 194 15.82 -8.22 20.83
CA GLU A 194 16.95 -8.81 21.53
C GLU A 194 18.13 -7.83 21.60
N ILE A 195 18.68 -7.62 22.81
CA ILE A 195 19.91 -6.84 23.01
C ILE A 195 21.11 -7.79 22.93
N ILE A 196 21.82 -7.77 21.81
CA ILE A 196 23.08 -8.50 21.62
C ILE A 196 24.24 -7.65 22.16
N TYR A 197 24.96 -8.16 23.15
CA TYR A 197 26.15 -7.50 23.70
C TYR A 197 27.43 -8.07 23.05
N ASP A 198 28.07 -7.28 22.18
CA ASP A 198 29.40 -7.59 21.67
C ASP A 198 30.47 -7.15 22.67
N VAL A 199 31.01 -8.11 23.43
CA VAL A 199 32.11 -7.85 24.36
C VAL A 199 33.45 -7.97 23.64
N THR A 200 34.08 -6.83 23.35
CA THR A 200 35.47 -6.81 22.83
C THR A 200 36.46 -6.58 23.97
N LYS A 201 37.28 -7.59 24.30
CA LYS A 201 38.34 -7.49 25.31
C LYS A 201 39.71 -7.31 24.66
N PHE A 202 40.34 -6.15 24.89
CA PHE A 202 41.74 -5.93 24.53
C PHE A 202 42.64 -6.23 25.73
N SER A 203 43.72 -6.98 25.50
CA SER A 203 44.80 -7.17 26.48
C SER A 203 46.07 -6.52 25.95
N LYS A 204 46.72 -5.69 26.78
CA LYS A 204 48.08 -5.19 26.53
C LYS A 204 49.04 -6.05 27.35
N ILE A 205 49.85 -6.86 26.67
CA ILE A 205 50.98 -7.55 27.29
C ILE A 205 52.12 -6.53 27.40
N ASN A 206 52.57 -6.26 28.62
CA ASN A 206 53.70 -5.37 28.88
C ASN A 206 54.93 -6.24 29.20
N ILE A 207 55.77 -6.48 28.20
CA ILE A 207 57.01 -7.26 28.36
C ILE A 207 58.09 -6.31 28.88
N LYS A 208 58.50 -6.45 30.15
CA LYS A 208 59.73 -5.84 30.66
C LYS A 208 60.89 -6.78 30.35
N TYR A 209 61.83 -6.33 29.52
CA TYR A 209 63.14 -6.96 29.42
C TYR A 209 63.95 -6.59 30.66
N ILE A 210 64.35 -7.59 31.43
CA ILE A 210 65.37 -7.44 32.49
C ILE A 210 66.70 -7.77 31.82
N PHE A 211 67.58 -6.76 31.71
CA PHE A 211 68.99 -6.92 31.36
C PHE A 211 69.83 -6.87 32.64
#